data_AF-A0A9X0H1I9-F1
#
_entry.id   AF-A0A9X0H1I9-F1
#
_cell.length_a   1.000
_cell.length_b   1.000
_cell.length_c   1.000
_cell.angle_alpha   90.00
_cell.angle_beta   90.00
_cell.angle_gamma   90.00
#
_symmetry.space_group_name_H-M   'P 1'
#
loop_
_entity.id
_entity.type
_entity.pdbx_description
1 polymer ?
#
loop_
_entity_poly.entity_id
_entity_poly.type
_entity_poly.pdbx_seq_one_letter_code
_entity_poly.pdbx_strand_id
1 'polypeptide(L)'
;KQLLKEATELVIATDADREGEMIARELIEYCGYRGPIQRLWLSALNEASIRQALSTVKQGAETYPLYLSALARSRADWLIGMNFSRLFTLLGRQAGYTGVLSVGRVQTPTLRLVVDRDREIANFIPKPFWNLDVQLCTAGHSFLAKWVADESVTDEEGRCLDQSAAAAALNALQNSQTATAISVEIERGRDVAPLPFDLSTLQEVCSAKFGLGVQETLDVAQALYETHKATTYPRTDCGYLPESM
;
A
#
# COMPACT_ATOMS: atom_id res chain seq x y z
N LYS A 1 18.72 -31.70 9.53
CA LYS A 1 18.97 -32.87 8.65
C LYS A 1 18.90 -34.22 9.38
N GLN A 2 19.55 -34.39 10.54
CA GLN A 2 19.47 -35.65 11.30
C GLN A 2 18.03 -35.98 11.75
N LEU A 3 17.36 -35.04 12.42
CA LEU A 3 15.98 -35.21 12.88
C LEU A 3 14.99 -35.57 11.75
N LEU A 4 15.20 -35.05 10.53
CA LEU A 4 14.37 -35.39 9.36
C LEU A 4 14.51 -36.84 8.91
N LYS A 5 15.63 -37.50 9.19
CA LYS A 5 15.82 -38.93 8.86
C LYS A 5 15.08 -39.85 9.84
N GLU A 6 14.90 -39.37 11.07
CA GLU A 6 14.25 -40.11 12.17
C GLU A 6 12.74 -39.82 12.22
N ALA A 7 12.30 -38.70 11.65
CA ALA A 7 10.92 -38.27 11.64
C ALA A 7 10.02 -39.15 10.75
N THR A 8 8.95 -39.68 11.34
CA THR A 8 7.87 -40.36 10.63
C THR A 8 6.88 -39.37 10.01
N GLU A 9 6.81 -38.16 10.54
CA GLU A 9 5.95 -37.06 10.09
C GLU A 9 6.65 -35.72 10.30
N LEU A 10 6.37 -34.76 9.42
CA LEU A 10 6.89 -33.40 9.50
C LEU A 10 5.75 -32.38 9.53
N VAL A 11 5.79 -31.48 10.51
CA VAL A 11 4.85 -30.35 10.60
C VAL A 11 5.59 -29.05 10.26
N ILE A 12 5.15 -28.35 9.21
CA ILE A 12 5.63 -27.01 8.89
C ILE A 12 4.96 -26.03 9.85
N ALA A 13 5.76 -25.32 10.64
CA ALA A 13 5.30 -24.35 11.65
C ALA A 13 5.93 -22.95 11.46
N THR A 14 6.40 -22.64 10.26
CA THR A 14 6.85 -21.29 9.86
C THR A 14 5.68 -20.32 9.75
N ASP A 15 5.97 -19.03 9.55
CA ASP A 15 4.98 -17.97 9.35
C ASP A 15 3.89 -18.34 8.35
N ALA A 16 2.67 -17.93 8.66
CA ALA A 16 1.44 -18.24 7.92
C ALA A 16 1.30 -17.40 6.63
N ASP A 17 2.34 -17.40 5.80
CA ASP A 17 2.40 -16.69 4.54
C ASP A 17 3.14 -17.51 3.45
N ARG A 18 3.29 -16.92 2.27
CA ARG A 18 3.99 -17.57 1.16
C ARG A 18 5.51 -17.76 1.41
N GLU A 19 6.14 -16.85 2.16
CA GLU A 19 7.59 -16.89 2.40
C GLU A 19 7.94 -17.95 3.43
N GLY A 20 7.12 -18.10 4.47
CA GLY A 20 7.19 -19.18 5.45
C GLY A 20 7.07 -20.56 4.81
N GLU A 21 6.18 -20.72 3.82
CA GLU A 21 6.10 -21.96 3.02
C GLU A 21 7.38 -22.23 2.23
N MET A 22 7.97 -21.20 1.62
CA MET A 22 9.21 -21.31 0.87
C MET A 22 10.39 -21.73 1.74
N ILE A 23 10.59 -21.05 2.87
CA ILE A 23 11.68 -21.36 3.82
C ILE A 23 11.64 -22.83 4.23
N ALA A 24 10.47 -23.32 4.65
CA ALA A 24 10.33 -24.69 5.10
C ALA A 24 10.55 -25.69 3.97
N ARG A 25 9.95 -25.46 2.80
CA ARG A 25 9.99 -26.44 1.70
C ARG A 25 11.31 -26.50 0.97
N GLU A 26 12.04 -25.40 0.83
CA GLU A 26 13.40 -25.45 0.29
C GLU A 26 14.32 -26.28 1.20
N LEU A 27 14.19 -26.16 2.52
CA LEU A 27 14.93 -26.98 3.48
C LEU A 27 14.54 -28.47 3.40
N ILE A 28 13.24 -28.77 3.25
CA ILE A 28 12.71 -30.13 3.07
C ILE A 28 13.26 -30.76 1.79
N GLU A 29 13.21 -30.01 0.69
CA GLU A 29 13.70 -30.42 -0.62
C GLU A 29 15.21 -30.67 -0.58
N TYR A 30 15.98 -29.73 -0.04
CA TYR A 30 17.42 -29.83 0.16
C TYR A 30 17.82 -31.02 1.05
N CYS A 31 17.04 -31.30 2.09
CA CYS A 31 17.26 -32.45 2.96
C CYS A 31 16.79 -33.78 2.37
N GLY A 32 16.05 -33.76 1.26
CA GLY A 32 15.54 -34.95 0.59
C GLY A 32 14.42 -35.67 1.34
N TYR A 33 13.68 -34.98 2.21
CA TYR A 33 12.56 -35.60 2.94
C TYR A 33 11.39 -35.89 1.98
N ARG A 34 10.77 -37.06 2.12
CA ARG A 34 9.67 -37.57 1.27
C ARG A 34 8.49 -38.15 2.06
N GLY A 35 8.54 -38.03 3.40
CA GLY A 35 7.46 -38.49 4.26
C GLY A 35 6.26 -37.53 4.28
N PRO A 36 5.23 -37.83 5.08
CA PRO A 36 4.05 -36.99 5.26
C PRO A 36 4.41 -35.58 5.75
N ILE A 37 3.76 -34.58 5.16
CA ILE A 37 3.92 -33.18 5.53
C ILE A 37 2.57 -32.62 5.95
N GLN A 38 2.54 -32.05 7.15
CA GLN A 38 1.44 -31.28 7.68
C GLN A 38 1.82 -29.80 7.80
N ARG A 39 0.83 -28.93 7.97
CA ARG A 39 1.00 -27.49 8.07
C ARG A 39 0.23 -26.91 9.26
N LEU A 40 0.97 -26.40 10.23
CA LEU A 40 0.44 -25.68 11.38
C LEU A 40 0.29 -24.19 11.03
N TRP A 41 -0.93 -23.69 10.88
CA TRP A 41 -1.19 -22.30 10.45
C TRP A 41 -1.43 -21.39 11.66
N LEU A 42 -0.39 -20.65 12.07
CA LEU A 42 -0.44 -19.78 13.26
C LEU A 42 -0.54 -18.30 12.87
N SER A 43 -1.60 -17.63 13.34
CA SER A 43 -1.79 -16.17 13.20
C SER A 43 -1.39 -15.38 14.45
N ALA A 44 -1.27 -16.05 15.61
CA ALA A 44 -0.90 -15.45 16.88
C ALA A 44 -0.14 -16.44 17.79
N LEU A 45 0.75 -15.92 18.65
CA LEU A 45 1.62 -16.71 19.53
C LEU A 45 1.10 -16.85 20.98
N ASN A 46 -0.16 -16.49 21.22
CA ASN A 46 -0.82 -16.73 22.50
C ASN A 46 -1.27 -18.19 22.63
N GLU A 47 -1.39 -18.68 23.87
CA GLU A 47 -1.67 -20.10 24.14
C GLU A 47 -2.97 -20.60 23.49
N ALA A 48 -4.05 -19.80 23.54
CA ALA A 48 -5.33 -20.17 22.96
C ALA A 48 -5.23 -20.38 21.44
N SER A 49 -4.54 -19.47 20.74
CA SER A 49 -4.35 -19.55 19.28
C SER A 49 -3.48 -20.75 18.89
N ILE A 50 -2.44 -21.04 19.67
CA ILE A 50 -1.59 -22.21 19.43
C ILE A 50 -2.38 -23.51 19.62
N ARG A 51 -3.16 -23.63 20.70
CA ARG A 51 -4.01 -24.81 20.96
C ARG A 51 -5.03 -25.01 19.83
N GLN A 52 -5.65 -23.92 19.36
CA GLN A 52 -6.60 -23.98 18.26
C GLN A 52 -5.94 -24.38 16.93
N ALA A 53 -4.75 -23.85 16.62
CA ALA A 53 -4.03 -24.24 15.41
C ALA A 53 -3.59 -25.71 15.44
N LEU A 54 -3.16 -26.20 16.62
CA LEU A 54 -2.80 -27.61 16.81
C LEU A 54 -4.00 -28.56 16.71
N SER A 55 -5.23 -28.11 16.98
CA SER A 55 -6.43 -28.92 16.78
C SER A 55 -6.91 -28.94 15.33
N THR A 56 -6.39 -28.04 14.48
CA THR A 56 -6.83 -27.82 13.09
C THR A 56 -5.66 -27.84 12.10
N VAL A 57 -4.70 -28.75 12.30
CA VAL A 57 -3.52 -28.87 11.43
C VAL A 57 -3.94 -29.25 10.01
N LYS A 58 -3.41 -28.51 9.03
CA LYS A 58 -3.69 -28.69 7.61
C LYS A 58 -2.84 -29.78 6.99
N GLN A 59 -3.34 -30.39 5.92
CA GLN A 59 -2.51 -31.21 5.05
C GLN A 59 -1.53 -30.33 4.30
N GLY A 60 -0.27 -30.75 4.17
CA GLY A 60 0.77 -29.97 3.48
C GLY A 60 0.44 -29.69 2.02
N ALA A 61 -0.45 -30.46 1.37
CA ALA A 61 -0.90 -30.19 0.01
C ALA A 61 -1.76 -28.91 -0.09
N GLU A 62 -2.50 -28.53 0.97
CA GLU A 62 -3.38 -27.36 0.97
C GLU A 62 -2.62 -26.05 0.74
N THR A 63 -1.40 -25.96 1.27
CA THR A 63 -0.57 -24.75 1.18
C THR A 63 0.56 -24.86 0.16
N TYR A 64 0.67 -25.99 -0.55
CA TYR A 64 1.67 -26.18 -1.60
C TYR A 64 1.59 -25.13 -2.75
N PRO A 65 0.41 -24.66 -3.18
CA PRO A 65 0.34 -23.57 -4.16
C PRO A 65 1.01 -22.26 -3.69
N LEU A 66 1.01 -21.97 -2.39
CA LEU A 66 1.70 -20.79 -1.83
C LEU A 66 3.21 -20.90 -2.00
N TYR A 67 3.76 -22.10 -1.81
CA TYR A 67 5.17 -22.38 -2.10
C TYR A 67 5.52 -22.15 -3.57
N LEU A 68 4.72 -22.69 -4.49
CA LEU A 68 4.97 -22.51 -5.92
C LEU A 68 4.93 -21.03 -6.31
N SER A 69 4.03 -20.26 -5.72
CA SER A 69 3.95 -18.80 -5.89
C SER A 69 5.23 -18.10 -5.39
N ALA A 70 5.68 -18.39 -4.18
CA ALA A 70 6.91 -17.81 -3.63
C ALA A 70 8.16 -18.21 -4.42
N LEU A 71 8.26 -19.47 -4.84
CA LEU A 71 9.36 -19.98 -5.67
C LEU A 71 9.40 -19.30 -7.03
N ALA A 72 8.24 -19.16 -7.70
CA ALA A 72 8.14 -18.46 -8.97
C ALA A 72 8.59 -17.00 -8.85
N ARG A 73 8.12 -16.31 -7.79
CA ARG A 73 8.55 -14.94 -7.47
C ARG A 73 10.06 -14.85 -7.27
N SER A 74 10.64 -15.69 -6.42
CA SER A 74 12.07 -15.67 -6.12
C SER A 74 12.91 -15.87 -7.39
N ARG A 75 12.55 -16.86 -8.23
CA ARG A 75 13.23 -17.12 -9.50
C ARG A 75 13.07 -15.96 -10.48
N ALA A 76 11.90 -15.35 -10.58
CA ALA A 76 11.66 -14.19 -11.45
C ALA A 76 12.47 -12.97 -11.01
N ASP A 77 12.46 -12.66 -9.70
CA ASP A 77 13.24 -11.57 -9.13
C ASP A 77 14.75 -11.77 -9.35
N TRP A 78 15.23 -13.00 -9.18
CA TRP A 78 16.63 -13.36 -9.44
C TRP A 78 17.00 -13.23 -10.91
N LEU A 79 16.17 -13.75 -11.83
CA LEU A 79 16.42 -13.68 -13.27
C LEU A 79 16.48 -12.24 -13.76
N ILE A 80 15.51 -11.40 -13.40
CA ILE A 80 15.49 -9.99 -13.78
C ILE A 80 16.66 -9.26 -13.11
N GLY A 81 16.82 -9.43 -11.80
CA GLY A 81 17.82 -8.73 -11.00
C GLY A 81 19.25 -9.01 -11.46
N MET A 82 19.59 -10.28 -11.62
CA MET A 82 20.95 -10.71 -11.96
C MET A 82 21.32 -10.34 -13.39
N ASN A 83 20.42 -10.53 -14.36
CA ASN A 83 20.72 -10.24 -15.76
C ASN A 83 20.79 -8.73 -16.03
N PHE A 84 19.76 -7.96 -15.64
CA PHE A 84 19.73 -6.54 -15.96
C PHE A 84 20.72 -5.72 -15.15
N SER A 85 20.93 -6.02 -13.86
CA SER A 85 21.95 -5.30 -13.08
C SER A 85 23.33 -5.46 -13.69
N ARG A 86 23.67 -6.66 -14.18
CA ARG A 86 24.94 -6.90 -14.88
C ARG A 86 25.01 -6.13 -16.20
N LEU A 87 23.97 -6.23 -17.03
CA LEU A 87 23.91 -5.52 -18.31
C LEU A 87 24.10 -4.01 -18.13
N PHE A 88 23.27 -3.38 -17.30
CA PHE A 88 23.31 -1.93 -17.11
C PHE A 88 24.59 -1.48 -16.42
N THR A 89 25.13 -2.25 -15.47
CA THR A 89 26.44 -1.92 -14.88
C THR A 89 27.56 -1.95 -15.91
N LEU A 90 27.57 -2.92 -16.83
CA LEU A 90 28.57 -2.97 -17.91
C LEU A 90 28.43 -1.79 -18.89
N LEU A 91 27.20 -1.44 -19.26
CA LEU A 91 26.93 -0.25 -20.09
C LEU A 91 27.37 1.05 -19.39
N GLY A 92 27.07 1.18 -18.10
CA GLY A 92 27.52 2.30 -17.28
C GLY A 92 29.04 2.41 -17.24
N ARG A 93 29.75 1.30 -17.06
CA ARG A 93 31.23 1.27 -17.07
C ARG A 93 31.82 1.70 -18.41
N GLN A 94 31.21 1.30 -19.53
CA GLN A 94 31.61 1.77 -20.86
C GLN A 94 31.45 3.29 -21.01
N ALA A 95 30.46 3.87 -20.32
CA ALA A 95 30.22 5.32 -20.26
C ALA A 95 31.02 6.05 -19.14
N GLY A 96 31.93 5.37 -18.45
CA GLY A 96 32.78 5.95 -17.40
C GLY A 96 32.20 5.91 -15.98
N TYR A 97 31.04 5.29 -15.76
CA TYR A 97 30.48 5.10 -14.42
C TYR A 97 31.16 3.93 -13.69
N THR A 98 31.66 4.17 -12.48
CA THR A 98 32.43 3.18 -11.71
C THR A 98 31.59 2.37 -10.70
N GLY A 99 30.34 2.78 -10.46
CA GLY A 99 29.43 2.12 -9.51
C GLY A 99 28.68 0.92 -10.10
N VAL A 100 27.63 0.50 -9.38
CA VAL A 100 26.69 -0.55 -9.79
C VAL A 100 25.37 0.11 -10.19
N LEU A 101 24.86 -0.25 -11.36
CA LEU A 101 23.51 0.14 -11.79
C LEU A 101 22.59 -1.06 -11.55
N SER A 102 22.03 -1.12 -10.34
CA SER A 102 21.10 -2.19 -9.96
C SER A 102 19.77 -2.01 -10.67
N VAL A 103 19.27 -3.10 -11.24
CA VAL A 103 17.96 -3.18 -11.88
C VAL A 103 17.21 -4.32 -11.25
N GLY A 104 15.93 -4.11 -10.95
CA GLY A 104 15.09 -5.15 -10.39
C GLY A 104 13.62 -4.85 -10.59
N ARG A 105 12.82 -5.91 -10.60
CA ARG A 105 11.37 -5.84 -10.86
C ARG A 105 10.62 -4.89 -9.91
N VAL A 106 11.10 -4.72 -8.68
CA VAL A 106 10.50 -3.81 -7.68
C VAL A 106 11.25 -2.48 -7.60
N GLN A 107 12.56 -2.51 -7.34
CA GLN A 107 13.34 -1.28 -7.14
C GLN A 107 13.28 -0.30 -8.33
N THR A 108 13.26 -0.81 -9.57
CA THR A 108 13.33 0.04 -10.77
C THR A 108 12.00 0.74 -11.06
N PRO A 109 10.84 0.07 -11.00
CA PRO A 109 9.54 0.79 -11.03
C PRO A 109 9.37 1.77 -9.87
N THR A 110 9.82 1.43 -8.65
CA THR A 110 9.75 2.36 -7.51
C THR A 110 10.58 3.62 -7.78
N LEU A 111 11.82 3.47 -8.27
CA LEU A 111 12.65 4.61 -8.69
C LEU A 111 11.95 5.43 -9.79
N ARG A 112 11.29 4.76 -10.74
CA ARG A 112 10.56 5.43 -11.81
C ARG A 112 9.43 6.32 -11.29
N LEU A 113 8.67 5.90 -10.28
CA LEU A 113 7.62 6.73 -9.68
C LEU A 113 8.17 8.06 -9.14
N VAL A 114 9.34 8.02 -8.48
CA VAL A 114 10.02 9.22 -7.97
C VAL A 114 10.52 10.08 -9.13
N VAL A 115 11.21 9.48 -10.09
CA VAL A 115 11.77 10.20 -11.25
C VAL A 115 10.68 10.86 -12.09
N ASP A 116 9.57 10.17 -12.33
CA ASP A 116 8.46 10.71 -13.12
C ASP A 116 7.77 11.85 -12.35
N ARG A 117 7.58 11.73 -11.03
CA ARG A 117 7.08 12.84 -10.19
C ARG A 117 8.02 14.03 -10.15
N ASP A 118 9.33 13.82 -10.03
CA ASP A 118 10.31 14.91 -10.06
C ASP A 118 10.31 15.63 -11.41
N ARG A 119 10.12 14.89 -12.51
CA ARG A 119 9.95 15.48 -13.86
C ARG A 119 8.64 16.24 -13.98
N GLU A 120 7.53 15.74 -13.44
CA GLU A 120 6.26 16.48 -13.40
C GLU A 120 6.44 17.81 -12.67
N ILE A 121 7.10 17.80 -11.51
CA ILE A 121 7.37 19.01 -10.72
C ILE A 121 8.30 19.97 -11.45
N ALA A 122 9.40 19.47 -12.03
CA ALA A 122 10.38 20.30 -12.73
C ALA A 122 9.80 20.94 -14.00
N ASN A 123 8.87 20.27 -14.67
CA ASN A 123 8.18 20.77 -15.85
C ASN A 123 6.87 21.51 -15.54
N PHE A 124 6.50 21.63 -14.26
CA PHE A 124 5.29 22.35 -13.88
C PHE A 124 5.45 23.84 -14.14
N ILE A 125 4.57 24.39 -14.98
CA ILE A 125 4.49 25.82 -15.25
C ILE A 125 3.26 26.36 -14.51
N PRO A 126 3.43 27.11 -13.40
CA PRO A 126 2.31 27.70 -12.69
C PRO A 126 1.52 28.63 -13.61
N LYS A 127 0.21 28.46 -13.64
CA LYS A 127 -0.71 29.36 -14.36
C LYS A 127 -1.60 30.07 -13.34
N PRO A 128 -1.75 31.40 -13.44
CA PRO A 128 -2.75 32.09 -12.63
C PRO A 128 -4.14 31.62 -13.05
N PHE A 129 -5.03 31.49 -12.07
CA PHE A 129 -6.45 31.25 -12.28
C PHE A 129 -7.25 32.08 -11.27
N TRP A 130 -8.51 32.32 -11.56
CA TRP A 130 -9.37 33.19 -10.76
C TRP A 130 -10.59 32.43 -10.25
N ASN A 131 -10.81 32.51 -8.94
CA ASN A 131 -12.01 32.04 -8.27
C ASN A 131 -12.71 33.22 -7.62
N LEU A 132 -14.04 33.18 -7.56
CA LEU A 132 -14.83 34.15 -6.82
C LEU A 132 -15.63 33.43 -5.73
N ASP A 133 -15.36 33.80 -4.48
CA ASP A 133 -16.19 33.41 -3.34
C ASP A 133 -17.22 34.51 -3.09
N VAL A 134 -18.49 34.13 -3.01
CA VAL A 134 -19.63 35.03 -2.83
C VAL A 134 -20.26 34.74 -1.47
N GLN A 135 -20.29 35.75 -0.60
CA GLN A 135 -20.99 35.67 0.66
C GLN A 135 -22.49 35.84 0.42
N LEU A 136 -23.26 34.77 0.60
CA LEU A 136 -24.71 34.79 0.54
C LEU A 136 -25.30 34.74 1.94
N CYS A 137 -26.47 35.35 2.11
CA CYS A 137 -27.23 35.32 3.36
C CYS A 137 -28.69 34.98 3.07
N THR A 138 -29.23 34.02 3.80
CA THR A 138 -30.66 33.65 3.75
C THR A 138 -31.16 33.35 5.15
N ALA A 139 -32.32 33.90 5.51
CA ALA A 139 -32.93 33.70 6.83
C ALA A 139 -31.99 33.95 8.03
N GLY A 140 -31.03 34.89 7.90
CA GLY A 140 -30.04 35.19 8.94
C GLY A 140 -28.82 34.27 8.99
N HIS A 141 -28.72 33.30 8.08
CA HIS A 141 -27.56 32.41 7.94
C HIS A 141 -26.68 32.84 6.76
N SER A 142 -25.40 33.06 7.04
CA SER A 142 -24.40 33.43 6.04
C SER A 142 -23.57 32.22 5.63
N PHE A 143 -23.34 32.03 4.34
CA PHE A 143 -22.48 30.99 3.80
C PHE A 143 -21.72 31.48 2.56
N LEU A 144 -20.64 30.79 2.19
CA LEU A 144 -19.87 31.07 0.98
C LEU A 144 -20.36 30.18 -0.16
N ALA A 145 -20.67 30.79 -1.28
CA ALA A 145 -20.89 30.11 -2.55
C ALA A 145 -19.70 30.39 -3.48
N LYS A 146 -19.34 29.41 -4.32
CA LYS A 146 -18.31 29.60 -5.33
C LYS A 146 -18.95 29.88 -6.67
N TRP A 147 -18.43 30.88 -7.38
CA TRP A 147 -18.77 31.09 -8.78
C TRP A 147 -18.24 29.92 -9.62
N VAL A 148 -19.09 29.43 -10.52
CA VAL A 148 -18.73 28.44 -11.54
C VAL A 148 -18.60 29.19 -12.87
N ALA A 149 -17.38 29.19 -13.42
CA ALA A 149 -17.09 29.83 -14.69
C ALA A 149 -17.60 28.99 -15.87
N ASP A 150 -17.81 29.64 -17.01
CA ASP A 150 -18.20 28.97 -18.24
C ASP A 150 -17.04 28.12 -18.80
N GLU A 151 -17.35 26.94 -19.36
CA GLU A 151 -16.34 26.01 -19.88
C GLU A 151 -15.43 26.64 -20.95
N SER A 152 -15.90 27.66 -21.67
CA SER A 152 -15.10 28.36 -22.68
C SER A 152 -13.90 29.14 -22.13
N VAL A 153 -13.90 29.44 -20.81
CA VAL A 153 -12.84 30.21 -20.15
C VAL A 153 -12.10 29.42 -19.07
N THR A 154 -12.43 28.13 -18.89
CA THR A 154 -11.79 27.26 -17.90
C THR A 154 -10.77 26.33 -18.50
N ASP A 155 -9.88 25.79 -17.66
CA ASP A 155 -9.10 24.61 -18.00
C ASP A 155 -9.88 23.29 -17.73
N GLU A 156 -9.22 22.16 -17.94
CA GLU A 156 -9.75 20.81 -17.74
C GLU A 156 -10.18 20.54 -16.28
N GLU A 157 -9.70 21.33 -15.32
CA GLU A 157 -10.03 21.24 -13.90
C GLU A 157 -11.14 22.25 -13.51
N GLY A 158 -11.75 22.93 -14.48
CA GLY A 158 -12.80 23.92 -14.25
C GLY A 158 -12.31 25.25 -13.67
N ARG A 159 -11.00 25.53 -13.72
CA ARG A 159 -10.42 26.78 -13.18
C ARG A 159 -10.45 27.87 -14.24
N CYS A 160 -11.03 29.02 -13.94
CA CYS A 160 -11.08 30.15 -14.88
C CYS A 160 -9.68 30.72 -15.14
N LEU A 161 -9.25 30.72 -16.40
CA LEU A 161 -7.96 31.26 -16.84
C LEU A 161 -8.05 32.67 -17.44
N ASP A 162 -9.26 33.22 -17.58
CA ASP A 162 -9.49 34.55 -18.13
C ASP A 162 -9.83 35.55 -17.00
N GLN A 163 -8.87 36.44 -16.72
CA GLN A 163 -9.04 37.51 -15.73
C GLN A 163 -10.20 38.45 -16.08
N SER A 164 -10.42 38.72 -17.37
CA SER A 164 -11.47 39.64 -17.82
C SER A 164 -12.86 39.04 -17.61
N ALA A 165 -13.01 37.73 -17.86
CA ALA A 165 -14.23 36.99 -17.56
C ALA A 165 -14.51 36.98 -16.06
N ALA A 166 -13.49 36.73 -15.23
CA ALA A 166 -13.63 36.79 -13.78
C ALA A 166 -13.99 38.20 -13.28
N ALA A 167 -13.40 39.26 -13.84
CA ALA A 167 -13.72 40.64 -13.48
C ALA A 167 -15.15 41.02 -13.91
N ALA A 168 -15.61 40.58 -15.07
CA ALA A 168 -16.98 40.76 -15.53
C ALA A 168 -17.97 40.05 -14.61
N ALA A 169 -17.68 38.81 -14.22
CA ALA A 169 -18.48 38.04 -13.27
C ALA A 169 -18.53 38.73 -11.90
N LEU A 170 -17.40 39.23 -11.39
CA LEU A 170 -17.35 39.98 -10.12
C LEU A 170 -18.23 41.23 -10.17
N ASN A 171 -18.15 42.03 -11.24
CA ASN A 171 -18.99 43.21 -11.40
C ASN A 171 -20.47 42.85 -11.49
N ALA A 172 -20.83 41.77 -12.22
CA ALA A 172 -22.21 41.30 -12.30
C ALA A 172 -22.74 40.85 -10.94
N LEU A 173 -21.93 40.12 -10.17
CA LEU A 173 -22.26 39.66 -8.82
C LEU A 173 -22.42 40.81 -7.83
N GLN A 174 -21.56 41.83 -7.88
CA GLN A 174 -21.67 43.02 -7.02
C GLN A 174 -22.91 43.87 -7.31
N ASN A 175 -23.32 43.93 -8.59
CA ASN A 175 -24.52 44.64 -8.99
C ASN A 175 -25.81 43.81 -8.79
N SER A 176 -25.70 42.53 -8.43
CA SER A 176 -26.82 41.65 -8.16
C SER A 176 -27.20 41.72 -6.68
N GLN A 177 -28.47 41.97 -6.39
CA GLN A 177 -28.98 42.05 -5.01
C GLN A 177 -29.64 40.75 -4.53
N THR A 178 -29.88 39.81 -5.45
CA THR A 178 -30.62 38.58 -5.17
C THR A 178 -29.89 37.38 -5.76
N ALA A 179 -30.01 36.24 -5.07
CA ALA A 179 -29.61 34.94 -5.57
C ALA A 179 -30.80 33.99 -5.45
N THR A 180 -30.97 33.10 -6.41
CA THR A 180 -32.06 32.11 -6.41
C THR A 180 -31.45 30.72 -6.34
N ALA A 181 -31.90 29.91 -5.38
CA ALA A 181 -31.56 28.49 -5.35
C ALA A 181 -32.25 27.78 -6.51
N ILE A 182 -31.47 27.15 -7.39
CA ILE A 182 -31.97 26.42 -8.57
C ILE A 182 -32.27 24.96 -8.20
N SER A 183 -31.40 24.34 -7.40
CA SER A 183 -31.56 22.99 -6.87
C SER A 183 -31.05 22.93 -5.44
N VAL A 184 -31.65 22.06 -4.63
CA VAL A 184 -31.20 21.73 -3.28
C VAL A 184 -31.31 20.23 -3.12
N GLU A 185 -30.18 19.59 -2.87
CA GLU A 185 -30.09 18.17 -2.60
C GLU A 185 -29.58 17.98 -1.17
N ILE A 186 -30.27 17.12 -0.41
CA ILE A 186 -29.92 16.80 0.97
C ILE A 186 -29.65 15.31 1.03
N GLU A 187 -28.38 14.96 1.11
CA GLU A 187 -27.94 13.57 1.22
C GLU A 187 -27.51 13.25 2.65
N ARG A 188 -27.90 12.06 3.12
CA ARG A 188 -27.38 11.53 4.38
C ARG A 188 -26.06 10.83 4.10
N GLY A 189 -24.95 11.51 4.36
CA GLY A 189 -23.63 10.89 4.37
C GLY A 189 -23.51 9.88 5.52
N ARG A 190 -22.91 8.71 5.24
CA ARG A 190 -22.48 7.76 6.26
C ARG A 190 -20.98 7.59 6.15
N ASP A 191 -20.28 7.94 7.22
CA ASP A 191 -18.88 7.62 7.38
C ASP A 191 -18.76 6.28 8.11
N VAL A 192 -18.07 5.31 7.50
CA VAL A 192 -17.91 3.96 8.06
C VAL A 192 -16.57 3.89 8.78
N ALA A 193 -16.53 3.13 9.88
CA ALA A 193 -15.26 2.91 10.57
C ALA A 193 -14.25 2.26 9.59
N PRO A 194 -12.99 2.71 9.59
CA PRO A 194 -11.96 2.08 8.78
C PRO A 194 -11.76 0.63 9.23
N LEU A 195 -11.26 -0.19 8.30
CA LEU A 195 -10.88 -1.55 8.62
C LEU A 195 -9.72 -1.58 9.64
N PRO A 196 -9.56 -2.67 10.39
CA PRO A 196 -8.31 -3.01 11.07
C PRO A 196 -7.08 -2.85 10.16
N PHE A 197 -5.92 -2.61 10.78
CA PHE A 197 -4.68 -2.37 10.04
C PHE A 197 -4.12 -3.62 9.37
N ASP A 198 -3.85 -3.53 8.07
CA ASP A 198 -2.73 -4.25 7.45
C ASP A 198 -1.40 -3.51 7.69
N LEU A 199 -0.27 -4.15 7.34
CA LEU A 199 1.05 -3.56 7.57
C LEU A 199 1.26 -2.22 6.85
N SER A 200 0.78 -2.10 5.60
CA SER A 200 1.00 -0.89 4.79
C SER A 200 0.22 0.30 5.37
N THR A 201 -1.05 0.09 5.72
CA THR A 201 -1.90 1.09 6.35
C THR A 201 -1.35 1.49 7.72
N LEU A 202 -0.85 0.53 8.50
CA LEU A 202 -0.18 0.83 9.78
C LEU A 202 1.04 1.72 9.56
N GLN A 203 1.89 1.39 8.58
CA GLN A 203 3.08 2.17 8.22
C GLN A 203 2.73 3.59 7.76
N GLU A 204 1.69 3.75 6.94
CA GLU A 204 1.20 5.05 6.49
C GLU A 204 0.73 5.91 7.67
N VAL A 205 -0.10 5.34 8.56
CA VAL A 205 -0.63 6.07 9.73
C VAL A 205 0.48 6.41 10.72
N CYS A 206 1.41 5.51 10.97
CA CYS A 206 2.55 5.76 11.85
C CYS A 206 3.50 6.81 11.27
N SER A 207 3.73 6.80 9.96
CA SER A 207 4.51 7.84 9.29
C SER A 207 3.82 9.20 9.41
N ALA A 208 2.52 9.28 9.12
CA ALA A 208 1.76 10.54 9.15
C ALA A 208 1.61 11.11 10.57
N LYS A 209 1.40 10.26 11.58
CA LYS A 209 1.15 10.71 12.97
C LYS A 209 2.42 10.88 13.79
N PHE A 210 3.43 10.05 13.56
CA PHE A 210 4.58 9.94 14.45
C PHE A 210 5.93 10.13 13.73
N GLY A 211 5.94 10.25 12.40
CA GLY A 211 7.16 10.39 11.62
C GLY A 211 8.03 9.12 11.58
N LEU A 212 7.48 7.97 11.96
CA LEU A 212 8.22 6.70 11.98
C LEU A 212 8.54 6.23 10.56
N GLY A 213 9.73 5.62 10.41
CA GLY A 213 10.10 4.95 9.18
C GLY A 213 9.29 3.66 8.93
N VAL A 214 9.22 3.22 7.68
CA VAL A 214 8.57 1.95 7.29
C VAL A 214 9.18 0.75 8.03
N GLN A 215 10.52 0.68 8.07
CA GLN A 215 11.24 -0.38 8.77
C GLN A 215 11.08 -0.28 10.29
N GLU A 216 11.19 0.93 10.85
CA GLU A 216 11.01 1.18 12.28
C GLU A 216 9.62 0.76 12.76
N THR A 217 8.57 1.09 12.00
CA THR A 217 7.20 0.64 12.29
C THR A 217 7.08 -0.88 12.29
N LEU A 218 7.70 -1.55 11.31
CA LEU A 218 7.72 -3.01 11.24
C LEU A 218 8.48 -3.63 12.43
N ASP A 219 9.62 -3.06 12.81
CA ASP A 219 10.43 -3.57 13.92
C ASP A 219 9.67 -3.46 15.25
N VAL A 220 8.97 -2.35 15.47
CA VAL A 220 8.10 -2.16 16.65
C VAL A 220 6.93 -3.14 16.63
N ALA A 221 6.25 -3.30 15.48
CA ALA A 221 5.14 -4.22 15.35
C ALA A 221 5.59 -5.68 15.57
N GLN A 222 6.78 -6.05 15.09
CA GLN A 222 7.40 -7.35 15.35
C GLN A 222 7.70 -7.56 16.82
N ALA A 223 8.27 -6.57 17.52
CA ALA A 223 8.50 -6.67 18.95
C ALA A 223 7.18 -6.85 19.73
N LEU A 224 6.11 -6.15 19.33
CA LEU A 224 4.79 -6.31 19.93
C LEU A 224 4.20 -7.71 19.70
N TYR A 225 4.48 -8.32 18.56
CA TYR A 225 4.01 -9.66 18.21
C TYR A 225 4.81 -10.77 18.93
N GLU A 226 6.14 -10.77 18.80
CA GLU A 226 7.01 -11.85 19.26
C GLU A 226 7.34 -11.75 20.75
N THR A 227 7.78 -10.56 21.18
CA THR A 227 8.28 -10.35 22.55
C THR A 227 7.14 -10.12 23.51
N HIS A 228 6.22 -9.21 23.17
CA HIS A 228 5.17 -8.78 24.09
C HIS A 228 3.86 -9.55 23.91
N LYS A 229 3.68 -10.28 22.80
CA LYS A 229 2.45 -11.03 22.47
C LYS A 229 1.19 -10.17 22.57
N ALA A 230 1.33 -8.88 22.27
CA ALA A 230 0.30 -7.86 22.41
C ALA A 230 -0.53 -7.67 21.13
N THR A 231 -0.02 -8.14 19.99
CA THR A 231 -0.67 -8.01 18.67
C THR A 231 -0.66 -9.35 17.92
N THR A 232 -1.42 -9.43 16.84
CA THR A 232 -1.41 -10.55 15.88
C THR A 232 -0.29 -10.38 14.85
N TYR A 233 -0.10 -11.38 13.97
CA TYR A 233 0.97 -11.39 12.98
C TYR A 233 1.07 -10.07 12.17
N PRO A 234 2.16 -9.31 12.30
CA PRO A 234 2.21 -7.92 11.83
C PRO A 234 2.61 -7.79 10.36
N ARG A 235 2.98 -8.87 9.67
CA ARG A 235 3.28 -8.85 8.22
C ARG A 235 2.06 -9.22 7.35
N THR A 236 0.86 -9.11 7.91
CA THR A 236 -0.40 -9.32 7.18
C THR A 236 -0.67 -8.18 6.20
N ASP A 237 -1.21 -8.52 5.03
CA ASP A 237 -1.75 -7.62 4.02
C ASP A 237 -3.29 -7.56 4.05
N CYS A 238 -3.90 -8.10 5.10
CA CYS A 238 -5.35 -8.21 5.25
C CYS A 238 -5.88 -7.36 6.41
N GLY A 239 -6.83 -6.47 6.10
CA GLY A 239 -7.58 -5.67 7.09
C GLY A 239 -8.83 -6.34 7.65
N TYR A 240 -9.09 -7.62 7.35
CA TYR A 240 -10.25 -8.36 7.88
C TYR A 240 -9.87 -9.28 9.04
N LEU A 241 -10.84 -9.56 9.91
CA LEU A 241 -10.72 -10.53 10.99
C LEU A 241 -11.59 -11.76 10.69
N PRO A 242 -11.18 -12.97 11.11
CA PRO A 242 -12.05 -14.14 11.07
C PRO A 242 -13.30 -13.92 11.94
N GLU A 243 -14.45 -14.42 11.50
CA GLU A 243 -15.71 -14.34 12.26
C GLU A 243 -15.66 -15.08 13.61
N SER A 244 -14.67 -15.95 13.80
CA SER A 244 -14.49 -16.75 15.01
C SER A 244 -13.68 -16.05 16.12
N MET A 245 -13.15 -14.84 15.89
CA MET A 245 -12.56 -14.02 16.95
C MET A 245 -13.65 -13.40 17.82
#